data_AF-A0A7S0TTU3-F1
#
_entry.id   AF-A0A7S0TTU3-F1
#
_cell.length_a   1.000
_cell.length_b   1.000
_cell.length_c   1.000
_cell.angle_alpha   90.00
_cell.angle_beta   90.00
_cell.angle_gamma   90.00
#
_symmetry.space_group_name_H-M   'P 1'
#
loop_
_entity.id
_entity.type
_entity.pdbx_description
1 polymer ?
#
loop_
_entity_poly.entity_id
_entity_poly.type
_entity_poly.pdbx_seq_one_letter_code
_entity_poly.pdbx_strand_id
1 'polypeptide(L)'
;VWFRDEEERLRIVDLMKRYGDEEVEDKVREDEALGFIGMENMLQSLALFRTQQESLKKMKKMEWQVEKLCVEVLPYDEYHSIQRAHAHRPRPPVRGGHVKVEVVEAANLPKMDLLRSVDPYCLVFLADQVGESTTGALSFKTSVKQGSKNPQWGEKCELPLQERSSAVTATVFDRDAVTADDLVGCAHVSIADLAPGEAVDGWYKIVNPDMHARKLAKAMIRLRITVHMTEDGVPVAAPASLPGPAAAAEAFSTVGVEDD
;
A
#
# COMPACT_ATOMS: atom_id res chain seq x y z
N VAL A 1 -33.85 -4.22 -2.62
CA VAL A 1 -34.73 -4.30 -1.43
C VAL A 1 -35.31 -5.70 -1.35
N TRP A 2 -35.11 -6.41 -0.24
CA TRP A 2 -35.77 -7.69 0.03
C TRP A 2 -36.79 -7.45 1.16
N PHE A 3 -38.08 -7.46 0.85
CA PHE A 3 -39.12 -7.56 1.87
C PHE A 3 -39.17 -9.01 2.36
N ARG A 4 -39.18 -9.21 3.68
CA ARG A 4 -38.98 -10.53 4.29
C ARG A 4 -40.28 -11.33 4.40
N ASP A 5 -41.43 -10.72 4.14
CA ASP A 5 -42.74 -11.35 4.27
C ASP A 5 -43.79 -10.72 3.33
N GLU A 6 -44.58 -11.57 2.66
CA GLU A 6 -45.65 -11.15 1.74
C GLU A 6 -46.77 -10.41 2.52
N GLU A 7 -46.94 -10.76 3.79
CA GLU A 7 -47.95 -10.16 4.67
C GLU A 7 -47.63 -8.70 5.02
N GLU A 8 -46.35 -8.37 5.18
CA GLU A 8 -45.88 -7.01 5.45
C GLU A 8 -46.09 -6.11 4.22
N ARG A 9 -45.84 -6.66 3.02
CA ARG A 9 -46.09 -5.98 1.75
C ARG A 9 -47.57 -5.69 1.54
N LEU A 10 -48.43 -6.66 1.87
CA LEU A 10 -49.89 -6.50 1.75
C LEU A 10 -50.46 -5.47 2.72
N ARG A 11 -49.92 -5.37 3.94
CA ARG A 11 -50.34 -4.35 4.92
C ARG A 11 -49.96 -2.93 4.50
N ILE A 12 -48.80 -2.76 3.86
CA ILE A 12 -48.37 -1.46 3.33
C ILE A 12 -49.26 -1.05 2.14
N VAL A 13 -49.57 -1.98 1.24
CA VAL A 13 -50.48 -1.72 0.10
C VAL A 13 -51.91 -1.40 0.58
N ASP A 14 -52.38 -2.07 1.63
CA ASP A 14 -53.70 -1.83 2.24
C ASP A 14 -53.75 -0.52 3.06
N LEU A 15 -52.62 -0.07 3.59
CA LEU A 15 -52.50 1.25 4.22
C LEU A 15 -52.53 2.36 3.16
N MET A 16 -51.81 2.18 2.05
CA MET A 16 -51.77 3.13 0.93
C MET A 16 -53.14 3.29 0.26
N LYS A 17 -53.93 2.22 0.15
CA LYS A 17 -55.30 2.29 -0.40
C LYS A 17 -56.34 2.90 0.56
N ARG A 18 -56.10 2.86 1.87
CA ARG A 18 -57.03 3.39 2.88
C ARG A 18 -56.85 4.88 3.16
N TYR A 19 -55.66 5.41 2.90
CA TYR A 19 -55.32 6.81 3.12
C TYR A 19 -55.07 7.59 1.82
N GLY A 20 -55.08 6.94 0.67
CA GLY A 20 -55.03 7.59 -0.63
C GLY A 20 -56.44 7.76 -1.20
N ASP A 21 -57.02 8.95 -1.00
CA ASP A 21 -57.89 9.53 -2.03
C ASP A 21 -57.77 11.06 -2.05
N GLU A 22 -57.23 11.52 -3.17
CA GLU A 22 -57.38 12.77 -3.92
C GLU A 22 -56.98 14.13 -3.27
N GLU A 23 -55.99 14.76 -3.92
CA GLU A 23 -55.53 16.18 -3.86
C GLU A 23 -54.43 16.61 -2.87
N VAL A 24 -53.73 15.71 -2.18
CA VAL A 24 -52.48 16.06 -1.44
C VAL A 24 -51.25 15.24 -1.89
N GLU A 25 -51.40 14.44 -2.94
CA GLU A 25 -50.55 13.24 -3.09
C GLU A 25 -49.20 13.41 -3.80
N ASP A 26 -48.94 14.47 -4.57
CA ASP A 26 -47.66 14.55 -5.28
C ASP A 26 -46.52 15.08 -4.41
N LYS A 27 -46.74 16.13 -3.62
CA LYS A 27 -45.69 16.71 -2.77
C LYS A 27 -45.30 15.82 -1.59
N VAL A 28 -46.27 15.17 -0.95
CA VAL A 28 -46.01 14.27 0.17
C VAL A 28 -45.29 13.00 -0.32
N ARG A 29 -45.67 12.46 -1.50
CA ARG A 29 -44.94 11.34 -2.12
C ARG A 29 -43.53 11.74 -2.56
N GLU A 30 -43.33 12.93 -3.10
CA GLU A 30 -41.99 13.43 -3.44
C GLU A 30 -41.12 13.61 -2.19
N ASP A 31 -41.65 14.20 -1.12
CA ASP A 31 -40.92 14.41 0.14
C ASP A 31 -40.59 13.08 0.84
N GLU A 32 -41.51 12.12 0.85
CA GLU A 32 -41.26 10.75 1.35
C GLU A 32 -40.27 9.99 0.47
N ALA A 33 -40.35 10.11 -0.85
CA ALA A 33 -39.39 9.52 -1.78
C ALA A 33 -38.00 10.15 -1.63
N LEU A 34 -37.91 11.47 -1.46
CA LEU A 34 -36.68 12.20 -1.15
C LEU A 34 -36.10 11.77 0.20
N GLY A 35 -36.95 11.53 1.20
CA GLY A 35 -36.56 10.96 2.49
C GLY A 35 -36.01 9.55 2.37
N PHE A 36 -36.64 8.70 1.54
CA PHE A 36 -36.18 7.34 1.28
C PHE A 36 -34.85 7.31 0.51
N ILE A 37 -34.74 8.11 -0.56
CA ILE A 37 -33.49 8.31 -1.32
C ILE A 37 -32.39 8.86 -0.41
N GLY A 38 -32.71 9.82 0.47
CA GLY A 38 -31.78 10.36 1.46
C GLY A 38 -31.28 9.31 2.45
N MET A 39 -32.16 8.43 2.93
CA MET A 39 -31.81 7.33 3.83
C MET A 39 -30.99 6.23 3.13
N GLU A 40 -31.33 5.86 1.90
CA GLU A 40 -30.53 4.92 1.10
C GLU A 40 -29.13 5.45 0.82
N ASN A 41 -29.01 6.73 0.45
CA ASN A 41 -27.73 7.41 0.30
C ASN A 41 -26.92 7.42 1.60
N MET A 42 -27.58 7.64 2.75
CA MET A 42 -26.94 7.58 4.07
C MET A 42 -26.47 6.17 4.42
N LEU A 43 -27.30 5.15 4.18
CA LEU A 43 -26.92 3.74 4.40
C LEU A 43 -25.74 3.33 3.52
N GLN A 44 -25.74 3.73 2.25
CA GLN A 44 -24.61 3.50 1.34
C GLN A 44 -23.35 4.22 1.82
N SER A 45 -23.49 5.47 2.29
CA SER A 45 -22.37 6.26 2.85
C SER A 45 -21.80 5.62 4.13
N LEU A 46 -22.65 5.14 5.03
CA LEU A 46 -22.24 4.44 6.25
C LEU A 46 -21.57 3.10 5.93
N ALA A 47 -22.06 2.37 4.93
CA ALA A 47 -21.44 1.14 4.47
C ALA A 47 -20.03 1.40 3.91
N LEU A 48 -19.89 2.39 3.02
CA LEU A 48 -18.59 2.81 2.49
C LEU A 48 -17.64 3.25 3.60
N PHE A 49 -18.12 4.05 4.56
CA PHE A 49 -17.32 4.48 5.71
C PHE A 49 -16.84 3.31 6.56
N ARG A 50 -17.71 2.32 6.85
CA ARG A 50 -17.31 1.09 7.57
C ARG A 50 -16.24 0.32 6.80
N THR A 51 -16.43 0.12 5.49
CA THR A 51 -15.44 -0.55 4.64
C THR A 51 -14.10 0.19 4.62
N GLN A 52 -14.10 1.52 4.54
CA GLN A 52 -12.88 2.34 4.63
C GLN A 52 -12.18 2.21 5.99
N GLN A 53 -12.94 2.18 7.09
CA GLN A 53 -12.38 1.99 8.42
C GLN A 53 -11.74 0.60 8.59
N GLU A 54 -12.38 -0.44 8.05
CA GLU A 54 -11.83 -1.79 8.05
C GLU A 54 -10.56 -1.89 7.21
N SER A 55 -10.53 -1.27 6.02
CA SER A 55 -9.32 -1.24 5.20
C SER A 55 -8.18 -0.50 5.89
N LEU A 56 -8.47 0.63 6.55
CA LEU A 56 -7.46 1.38 7.32
C LEU A 56 -6.89 0.57 8.48
N LYS A 57 -7.73 -0.16 9.21
CA LYS A 57 -7.28 -1.05 10.30
C LYS A 57 -6.35 -2.15 9.76
N LYS A 58 -6.72 -2.77 8.63
CA LYS A 58 -5.88 -3.78 7.97
C LYS A 58 -4.54 -3.19 7.52
N MET A 59 -4.56 -2.02 6.91
CA MET A 59 -3.33 -1.32 6.46
C MET A 59 -2.41 -0.98 7.63
N LYS A 60 -2.93 -0.38 8.71
CA LYS A 60 -2.13 -0.05 9.90
C LYS A 60 -1.52 -1.28 10.56
N LYS A 61 -2.27 -2.39 10.61
CA LYS A 61 -1.76 -3.66 11.13
C LYS A 61 -0.61 -4.18 10.26
N MET A 62 -0.76 -4.14 8.95
CA MET A 62 0.25 -4.58 7.99
C MET A 62 1.52 -3.73 8.10
N GLU A 63 1.39 -2.41 8.12
CA GLU A 63 2.49 -1.47 8.32
C GLU A 63 3.26 -1.77 9.60
N TRP A 64 2.55 -1.95 10.73
CA TRP A 64 3.15 -2.32 12.00
C TRP A 64 3.91 -3.67 11.94
N GLN A 65 3.36 -4.68 11.26
CA GLN A 65 4.04 -5.98 11.08
C GLN A 65 5.32 -5.84 10.27
N VAL A 66 5.29 -5.02 9.21
CA VAL A 66 6.46 -4.76 8.36
C VAL A 66 7.55 -4.04 9.14
N GLU A 67 7.21 -2.97 9.85
CA GLU A 67 8.17 -2.18 10.62
C GLU A 67 8.78 -2.99 11.76
N LYS A 68 7.95 -3.72 12.52
CA LYS A 68 8.43 -4.63 13.57
C LYS A 68 9.44 -5.63 13.01
N LEU A 69 9.08 -6.32 11.92
CA LEU A 69 9.94 -7.34 11.32
C LEU A 69 11.27 -6.73 10.82
N CYS A 70 11.20 -5.55 10.20
CA CYS A 70 12.38 -4.85 9.68
C CYS A 70 13.38 -4.54 10.80
N VAL A 71 12.90 -4.03 11.94
CA VAL A 71 13.74 -3.73 13.11
C VAL A 71 14.37 -5.00 13.71
N GLU A 72 13.64 -6.12 13.74
CA GLU A 72 14.14 -7.37 14.34
C GLU A 72 15.12 -8.14 13.45
N VAL A 73 14.95 -8.09 12.12
CA VAL A 73 15.77 -8.85 11.17
C VAL A 73 17.06 -8.14 10.80
N LEU A 74 17.09 -6.80 10.82
CA LEU A 74 18.33 -6.08 10.55
C LEU A 74 19.41 -6.48 11.57
N PRO A 75 20.64 -6.77 11.11
CA PRO A 75 21.66 -7.40 11.95
C PRO A 75 22.07 -6.50 13.12
N TYR A 76 21.66 -6.90 14.33
CA TYR A 76 21.99 -6.27 15.61
C TYR A 76 23.51 -6.17 15.90
N ASP A 77 24.32 -7.08 15.36
CA ASP A 77 25.78 -7.14 15.64
C ASP A 77 26.63 -6.19 14.79
N GLU A 78 26.21 -5.88 13.56
CA GLU A 78 26.85 -4.86 12.73
C GLU A 78 26.46 -3.46 13.21
N TYR A 79 25.24 -3.31 13.73
CA TYR A 79 24.68 -2.08 14.26
C TYR A 79 25.49 -1.46 15.43
N HIS A 80 25.87 -2.24 16.45
CA HIS A 80 26.63 -1.70 17.61
C HIS A 80 28.09 -1.38 17.29
N SER A 81 28.70 -2.10 16.34
CA SER A 81 30.06 -1.84 15.88
C SER A 81 30.11 -0.63 14.94
N ILE A 82 29.13 -0.50 14.05
CA ILE A 82 28.91 0.68 13.18
C ILE A 82 28.56 1.91 14.02
N GLN A 83 27.69 1.84 15.03
CA GLN A 83 27.38 3.01 15.88
C GLN A 83 28.61 3.57 16.62
N ARG A 84 29.46 2.70 17.18
CA ARG A 84 30.70 3.12 17.85
C ARG A 84 31.74 3.66 16.86
N ALA A 85 31.82 3.10 15.65
CA ALA A 85 32.74 3.54 14.60
C ALA A 85 32.25 4.80 13.85
N HIS A 86 30.94 4.97 13.66
CA HIS A 86 30.31 6.06 12.91
C HIS A 86 29.97 7.28 13.76
N ALA A 87 29.92 7.16 15.10
CA ALA A 87 29.87 8.33 15.99
C ALA A 87 31.05 9.29 15.79
N HIS A 88 32.13 8.87 15.10
CA HIS A 88 33.35 9.65 14.87
C HIS A 88 33.74 9.79 13.38
N ARG A 89 32.90 9.38 12.43
CA ARG A 89 33.16 9.57 10.99
C ARG A 89 32.18 10.60 10.42
N PRO A 90 32.63 11.68 9.76
CA PRO A 90 31.72 12.52 9.01
C PRO A 90 31.06 11.67 7.93
N ARG A 91 29.73 11.54 7.96
CA ARG A 91 28.97 10.90 6.88
C ARG A 91 29.25 11.69 5.59
N PRO A 92 29.63 11.03 4.48
CA PRO A 92 29.60 11.72 3.20
C PRO A 92 28.15 12.18 2.93
N PRO A 93 27.92 13.40 2.44
CA PRO A 93 26.58 13.89 2.19
C PRO A 93 25.95 13.05 1.08
N VAL A 94 24.95 12.23 1.41
CA VAL A 94 24.15 11.52 0.41
C VAL A 94 23.20 12.54 -0.21
N ARG A 95 23.61 13.14 -1.34
CA ARG A 95 22.86 14.19 -2.04
C ARG A 95 21.81 13.58 -2.98
N GLY A 96 20.76 12.99 -2.39
CA GLY A 96 19.56 12.53 -3.11
C GLY A 96 19.81 11.46 -4.19
N GLY A 97 18.72 11.04 -4.84
CA GLY A 97 18.75 10.05 -5.91
C GLY A 97 17.51 9.16 -5.91
N HIS A 98 17.59 8.03 -6.60
CA HIS A 98 16.57 7.00 -6.55
C HIS A 98 17.18 5.60 -6.64
N VAL A 99 16.49 4.63 -6.05
CA VAL A 99 16.82 3.22 -6.14
C VAL A 99 15.77 2.56 -7.02
N LYS A 100 16.21 1.94 -8.11
CA LYS A 100 15.36 1.07 -8.94
C LYS A 100 15.42 -0.33 -8.37
N VAL A 101 14.25 -0.90 -8.10
CA VAL A 101 14.12 -2.27 -7.61
C VAL A 101 13.20 -3.05 -8.53
N GLU A 102 13.67 -4.19 -9.01
CA GLU A 102 12.87 -5.19 -9.71
C GLU A 102 12.70 -6.40 -8.79
N VAL A 103 11.44 -6.68 -8.42
CA VAL A 103 11.07 -7.91 -7.73
C VAL A 103 10.89 -8.98 -8.80
N VAL A 104 11.92 -9.80 -9.00
CA VAL A 104 11.95 -10.77 -10.11
C VAL A 104 11.06 -11.96 -9.77
N GLU A 105 11.44 -12.72 -8.75
CA GLU A 105 10.77 -13.96 -8.35
C GLU A 105 11.11 -14.33 -6.90
N ALA A 106 10.35 -15.26 -6.32
CA ALA A 106 10.74 -15.95 -5.09
C ALA A 106 10.75 -17.46 -5.32
N ALA A 107 11.48 -18.18 -4.46
CA ALA A 107 11.61 -19.62 -4.53
C ALA A 107 11.40 -20.27 -3.17
N ASN A 108 10.76 -21.44 -3.19
CA ASN A 108 10.51 -22.30 -2.03
C ASN A 108 9.79 -21.60 -0.86
N LEU A 109 8.79 -20.77 -1.14
CA LEU A 109 7.99 -20.17 -0.09
C LEU A 109 7.28 -21.26 0.74
N PRO A 110 7.25 -21.12 2.08
CA PRO A 110 6.57 -22.07 2.92
C PRO A 110 5.06 -21.98 2.75
N LYS A 111 4.36 -23.07 3.04
CA LYS A 111 2.90 -22.98 3.24
C LYS A 111 2.63 -22.24 4.55
N MET A 112 1.85 -21.16 4.51
CA MET A 112 1.41 -20.50 5.74
C MET A 112 0.33 -21.33 6.42
N ASP A 113 -0.61 -21.86 5.63
CA ASP A 113 -1.68 -22.76 6.07
C ASP A 113 -1.55 -24.22 5.62
N LEU A 114 -2.12 -25.14 6.40
CA LEU A 114 -2.16 -26.58 6.11
C LEU A 114 -3.01 -26.91 4.86
N LEU A 115 -4.12 -26.22 4.67
CA LEU A 115 -5.15 -26.54 3.67
C LEU A 115 -5.25 -25.52 2.54
N ARG A 116 -4.58 -24.37 2.65
CA ARG A 116 -4.62 -23.28 1.66
C ARG A 116 -3.42 -23.35 0.72
N SER A 117 -3.62 -22.85 -0.49
CA SER A 117 -2.55 -22.50 -1.42
C SER A 117 -1.89 -21.19 -0.98
N VAL A 118 -0.63 -20.97 -1.38
CA VAL A 118 0.09 -19.73 -1.07
C VAL A 118 -0.15 -18.75 -2.20
N ASP A 119 -0.66 -17.56 -1.88
CA ASP A 119 -0.97 -16.46 -2.78
C ASP A 119 -0.03 -15.26 -2.50
N PRO A 120 1.28 -15.38 -2.80
CA PRO A 120 2.26 -14.41 -2.35
C PRO A 120 2.23 -13.07 -3.10
N TYR A 121 2.58 -12.02 -2.36
CA TYR A 121 2.98 -10.72 -2.89
C TYR A 121 4.11 -10.13 -2.05
N CYS A 122 4.85 -9.19 -2.64
CA CYS A 122 5.95 -8.47 -2.02
C CYS A 122 5.62 -6.98 -1.84
N LEU A 123 5.99 -6.45 -0.68
CA LEU A 123 6.10 -5.03 -0.38
C LEU A 123 7.57 -4.62 -0.45
N VAL A 124 7.86 -3.45 -1.03
CA VAL A 124 9.24 -2.92 -1.13
C VAL A 124 9.28 -1.48 -0.63
N PHE A 125 10.26 -1.19 0.21
CA PHE A 125 10.54 0.15 0.74
C PHE A 125 12.02 0.30 1.07
N LEU A 126 12.45 1.54 1.30
CA LEU A 126 13.79 1.81 1.83
C LEU A 126 13.71 1.96 3.35
N ALA A 127 14.65 1.38 4.06
CA ALA A 127 14.80 1.49 5.51
C ALA A 127 16.08 2.25 5.86
N ASP A 128 16.09 2.87 7.04
CA ASP A 128 17.29 3.44 7.63
C ASP A 128 18.06 2.42 8.48
N GLN A 129 19.11 2.90 9.13
CA GLN A 129 20.04 2.09 9.92
C GLN A 129 19.41 1.45 11.15
N VAL A 130 18.24 1.92 11.61
CA VAL A 130 17.49 1.34 12.74
C VAL A 130 16.30 0.50 12.27
N GLY A 131 16.10 0.38 10.95
CA GLY A 131 14.99 -0.40 10.37
C GLY A 131 13.70 0.38 10.22
N GLU A 132 13.70 1.68 10.49
CA GLU A 132 12.53 2.51 10.21
C GLU A 132 12.42 2.77 8.72
N SER A 133 11.20 2.73 8.20
CA SER A 133 10.96 3.03 6.80
C SER A 133 11.24 4.50 6.50
N THR A 134 11.98 4.78 5.43
CA THR A 134 12.28 6.14 4.96
C THR A 134 11.30 6.57 3.88
N THR A 135 10.76 5.62 3.10
CA THR A 135 9.79 5.88 2.02
C THR A 135 8.34 5.52 2.41
N GLY A 136 8.13 4.99 3.62
CA GLY A 136 6.87 4.40 4.08
C GLY A 136 6.84 2.88 3.83
N ALA A 137 6.40 2.07 4.80
CA ALA A 137 6.49 0.61 4.73
C ALA A 137 5.67 -0.01 3.57
N LEU A 138 4.74 0.76 3.00
CA LEU A 138 3.84 0.36 1.92
C LEU A 138 4.14 1.10 0.60
N SER A 139 5.36 1.62 0.38
CA SER A 139 5.70 2.42 -0.82
C SER A 139 5.40 1.72 -2.13
N PHE A 140 5.69 0.42 -2.21
CA PHE A 140 5.43 -0.38 -3.39
C PHE A 140 4.86 -1.74 -3.01
N LYS A 141 3.86 -2.19 -3.78
CA LYS A 141 3.22 -3.50 -3.63
C LYS A 141 3.10 -4.16 -5.00
N THR A 142 3.60 -5.38 -5.10
CA THR A 142 3.47 -6.21 -6.30
C THR A 142 2.07 -6.83 -6.43
N SER A 143 1.76 -7.33 -7.62
CA SER A 143 0.59 -8.18 -7.84
C SER A 143 0.64 -9.47 -7.02
N VAL A 144 -0.54 -10.01 -6.70
CA VAL A 144 -0.65 -11.29 -5.98
C VAL A 144 -0.57 -12.43 -6.99
N LYS A 145 0.31 -13.40 -6.75
CA LYS A 145 0.42 -14.61 -7.58
C LYS A 145 -0.28 -15.76 -6.89
N GLN A 146 -1.39 -16.23 -7.44
CA GLN A 146 -2.19 -17.25 -6.79
C GLN A 146 -1.54 -18.64 -6.85
N GLY A 147 -1.60 -19.36 -5.74
CA GLY A 147 -1.23 -20.76 -5.62
C GLY A 147 0.19 -21.14 -6.01
N SER A 148 1.16 -20.23 -5.85
CA SER A 148 2.55 -20.49 -6.23
C SER A 148 3.53 -20.30 -5.07
N LYS A 149 4.32 -21.34 -4.80
CA LYS A 149 5.49 -21.26 -3.90
C LYS A 149 6.73 -20.69 -4.57
N ASN A 150 6.68 -20.53 -5.89
CA ASN A 150 7.75 -19.95 -6.69
C ASN A 150 7.16 -18.85 -7.59
N PRO A 151 6.62 -17.77 -6.99
CA PRO A 151 5.98 -16.71 -7.75
C PRO A 151 7.00 -15.96 -8.61
N GLN A 152 6.57 -15.56 -9.80
CA GLN A 152 7.32 -14.66 -10.69
C GLN A 152 6.51 -13.38 -10.87
N TRP A 153 7.08 -12.26 -10.42
CA TRP A 153 6.44 -10.94 -10.52
C TRP A 153 6.98 -10.18 -11.71
N GLY A 154 8.31 -10.00 -11.79
CA GLY A 154 8.93 -9.16 -12.83
C GLY A 154 8.51 -7.70 -12.75
N GLU A 155 8.13 -7.24 -11.56
CA GLU A 155 7.57 -5.91 -11.33
C GLU A 155 8.64 -4.95 -10.80
N LYS A 156 8.60 -3.70 -11.26
CA LYS A 156 9.64 -2.70 -11.01
C LYS A 156 9.08 -1.48 -10.32
N CYS A 157 9.88 -0.90 -9.42
CA CYS A 157 9.59 0.38 -8.80
C CYS A 157 10.85 1.24 -8.69
N GLU A 158 10.64 2.55 -8.54
CA GLU A 158 11.68 3.52 -8.25
C GLU A 158 11.34 4.19 -6.93
N LEU A 159 12.28 4.13 -5.98
CA LEU A 159 12.09 4.68 -4.63
C LEU A 159 13.05 5.86 -4.43
N PRO A 160 12.59 7.00 -3.89
CA PRO A 160 13.44 8.16 -3.67
C PRO A 160 14.47 7.84 -2.58
N LEU A 161 15.75 8.01 -2.91
CA LEU A 161 16.84 7.79 -1.97
C LEU A 161 16.94 9.01 -1.03
N GLN A 162 16.69 8.78 0.25
CA GLN A 162 16.83 9.80 1.28
C GLN A 162 18.19 9.68 1.97
N GLU A 163 18.65 10.75 2.61
CA GLU A 163 19.94 10.76 3.31
C GLU A 163 20.06 9.66 4.37
N ARG A 164 18.94 9.33 5.03
CA ARG A 164 18.88 8.29 6.06
C ARG A 164 18.72 6.87 5.52
N SER A 165 18.40 6.70 4.23
CA SER A 165 18.19 5.38 3.62
C SER A 165 19.49 4.58 3.61
N SER A 166 19.45 3.36 4.13
CA SER A 166 20.60 2.45 4.23
C SER A 166 20.38 1.09 3.62
N ALA A 167 19.13 0.63 3.52
CA ALA A 167 18.79 -0.69 3.00
C ALA A 167 17.54 -0.66 2.12
N VAL A 168 17.53 -1.54 1.12
CA VAL A 168 16.30 -1.95 0.42
C VAL A 168 15.70 -3.11 1.20
N THR A 169 14.45 -2.98 1.60
CA THR A 169 13.70 -4.04 2.28
C THR A 169 12.60 -4.56 1.37
N ALA A 170 12.58 -5.89 1.20
CA ALA A 170 11.54 -6.61 0.49
C ALA A 170 10.82 -7.57 1.45
N THR A 171 9.55 -7.32 1.74
CA THR A 171 8.74 -8.12 2.67
C THR A 171 7.67 -8.90 1.93
N VAL A 172 7.66 -10.21 2.11
CA VAL A 172 6.73 -11.14 1.45
C VAL A 172 5.56 -11.46 2.38
N PHE A 173 4.35 -11.37 1.83
CA PHE A 173 3.10 -11.75 2.47
C PHE A 173 2.37 -12.81 1.65
N ASP A 174 1.58 -13.63 2.32
CA ASP A 174 0.61 -14.56 1.74
C ASP A 174 -0.79 -13.95 1.85
N ARG A 175 -1.47 -13.72 0.72
CA ARG A 175 -2.76 -13.05 0.71
C ARG A 175 -3.86 -13.98 1.19
N ASP A 176 -4.64 -13.49 2.15
CA ASP A 176 -5.83 -14.18 2.62
C ASP A 176 -7.12 -13.49 2.21
N ALA A 177 -8.08 -14.29 1.72
CA ALA A 177 -9.37 -13.78 1.29
C ALA A 177 -10.31 -13.43 2.45
N VAL A 178 -10.15 -14.10 3.60
CA VAL A 178 -11.08 -14.04 4.74
C VAL A 178 -10.41 -13.44 5.99
N THR A 179 -9.14 -13.78 6.21
CA THR A 179 -8.33 -13.36 7.36
C THR A 179 -7.42 -12.18 7.02
N ALA A 180 -6.59 -11.76 7.99
CA ALA A 180 -5.49 -10.84 7.71
C ALA A 180 -4.39 -11.60 6.97
N ASP A 181 -3.72 -10.93 6.03
CA ASP A 181 -2.63 -11.53 5.27
C ASP A 181 -1.49 -12.00 6.20
N ASP A 182 -0.92 -13.15 5.87
CA ASP A 182 0.10 -13.80 6.66
C ASP A 182 1.50 -13.33 6.26
N LEU A 183 2.26 -12.85 7.24
CA LEU A 183 3.64 -12.41 7.04
C LEU A 183 4.56 -13.63 6.85
N VAL A 184 5.15 -13.75 5.65
CA VAL A 184 6.10 -14.83 5.35
C VAL A 184 7.47 -14.48 5.92
N GLY A 185 7.99 -13.30 5.60
CA GLY A 185 9.28 -12.81 6.06
C GLY A 185 9.81 -11.67 5.19
N CYS A 186 11.04 -11.24 5.43
CA CYS A 186 11.69 -10.16 4.66
C CYS A 186 13.11 -10.53 4.23
N ALA A 187 13.61 -9.79 3.25
CA ALA A 187 15.00 -9.75 2.86
C ALA A 187 15.49 -8.30 2.88
N HIS A 188 16.72 -8.10 3.34
CA HIS A 188 17.37 -6.80 3.37
C HIS A 188 18.61 -6.81 2.49
N VAL A 189 18.80 -5.73 1.73
CA VAL A 189 19.98 -5.50 0.92
C VAL A 189 20.54 -4.14 1.28
N SER A 190 21.78 -4.11 1.79
CA SER A 190 22.48 -2.87 2.12
C SER A 190 22.71 -2.05 0.86
N ILE A 191 22.33 -0.76 0.88
CA ILE A 191 22.61 0.18 -0.21
C ILE A 191 24.12 0.44 -0.32
N ALA A 192 24.85 0.34 0.79
CA ALA A 192 26.30 0.53 0.80
C ALA A 192 27.07 -0.55 0.03
N ASP A 193 26.46 -1.73 -0.14
CA ASP A 193 27.06 -2.84 -0.91
C ASP A 193 26.80 -2.72 -2.42
N LEU A 194 25.99 -1.72 -2.84
CA LEU A 194 25.60 -1.52 -4.23
C LEU A 194 26.46 -0.41 -4.85
N ALA A 195 27.15 -0.74 -5.94
CA ALA A 195 27.88 0.26 -6.72
C ALA A 195 26.87 1.17 -7.48
N PRO A 196 27.04 2.51 -7.42
CA PRO A 196 26.17 3.42 -8.17
C PRO A 196 26.19 3.13 -9.67
N GLY A 197 25.01 3.11 -10.29
CA GLY A 197 24.84 2.87 -11.73
C GLY A 197 24.94 1.40 -12.17
N GLU A 198 25.42 0.50 -11.31
CA GLU A 198 25.50 -0.93 -11.62
C GLU A 198 24.26 -1.68 -11.12
N ALA A 199 23.72 -2.57 -11.97
CA ALA A 199 22.60 -3.42 -11.60
C ALA A 199 23.10 -4.69 -10.91
N VAL A 200 22.78 -4.84 -9.63
CA VAL A 200 23.05 -6.07 -8.88
C VAL A 200 21.82 -6.97 -8.98
N ASP A 201 21.99 -8.18 -9.53
CA ASP A 201 20.96 -9.21 -9.63
C ASP A 201 21.35 -10.39 -8.72
N GLY A 202 20.56 -10.65 -7.69
CA GLY A 202 20.95 -11.58 -6.63
C GLY A 202 19.78 -12.28 -5.97
N TRP A 203 20.07 -13.45 -5.38
CA TRP A 203 19.16 -14.19 -4.52
C TRP A 203 19.45 -13.87 -3.05
N TYR A 204 18.42 -13.46 -2.33
CA TYR A 204 18.48 -13.05 -0.93
C TYR A 204 17.62 -13.97 -0.07
N LYS A 205 18.10 -14.33 1.12
CA LYS A 205 17.37 -15.21 2.05
C LYS A 205 16.18 -14.45 2.64
N ILE A 206 15.04 -15.12 2.72
CA ILE A 206 13.87 -14.62 3.44
C ILE A 206 14.00 -15.02 4.90
N VAL A 207 13.92 -14.05 5.80
CA VAL A 207 14.06 -14.23 7.25
C VAL A 207 12.77 -13.80 7.95
N ASN A 208 12.37 -14.57 8.96
CA ASN A 208 11.28 -14.22 9.86
C ASN A 208 11.59 -14.79 11.27
N PRO A 209 11.92 -13.95 12.26
CA PRO A 209 12.24 -14.39 13.62
C PRO A 209 11.07 -15.09 14.32
N ASP A 210 9.85 -14.68 13.99
CA ASP A 210 8.62 -15.26 14.55
C ASP A 210 8.31 -16.66 13.93
N MET A 211 9.08 -17.12 12.93
CA MET A 211 8.88 -18.40 12.25
C MET A 211 10.01 -19.40 12.51
N HIS A 212 9.67 -20.68 12.65
CA HIS A 212 10.68 -21.74 12.74
C HIS A 212 11.64 -21.72 11.54
N ALA A 213 12.93 -21.53 11.79
CA ALA A 213 13.97 -21.41 10.77
C ALA A 213 13.95 -22.54 9.71
N ARG A 214 13.60 -23.77 10.10
CA ARG A 214 13.46 -24.91 9.16
C ARG A 214 12.40 -24.68 8.06
N LYS A 215 11.35 -23.92 8.36
CA LYS A 215 10.25 -23.61 7.43
C LYS A 215 10.71 -22.64 6.33
N LEU A 216 11.61 -21.71 6.66
CA LEU A 216 12.20 -20.74 5.72
C LEU A 216 13.59 -21.12 5.19
N ALA A 217 14.14 -22.27 5.59
CA ALA A 217 15.53 -22.66 5.28
C ALA A 217 15.90 -22.65 3.79
N LYS A 218 14.91 -22.78 2.90
CA LYS A 218 15.08 -22.76 1.44
C LYS A 218 14.45 -21.54 0.77
N ALA A 219 13.75 -20.70 1.54
CA ALA A 219 12.98 -19.59 1.03
C ALA A 219 13.91 -18.44 0.64
N MET A 220 13.85 -18.04 -0.62
CA MET A 220 14.71 -17.01 -1.20
C MET A 220 13.87 -16.07 -2.07
N ILE A 221 14.31 -14.82 -2.21
CA ILE A 221 13.76 -13.84 -3.14
C ILE A 221 14.86 -13.33 -4.05
N ARG A 222 14.58 -13.21 -5.34
CA ARG A 222 15.49 -12.66 -6.34
C ARG A 222 15.13 -11.21 -6.61
N LEU A 223 16.08 -10.32 -6.39
CA LEU A 223 15.93 -8.89 -6.63
C LEU A 223 17.00 -8.43 -7.62
N ARG A 224 16.63 -7.50 -8.49
CA ARG A 224 17.58 -6.71 -9.27
C ARG A 224 17.50 -5.25 -8.83
N ILE A 225 18.61 -4.70 -8.36
CA ILE A 225 18.66 -3.39 -7.72
C ILE A 225 19.69 -2.53 -8.43
N THR A 226 19.36 -1.27 -8.68
CA THR A 226 20.28 -0.27 -9.25
C THR A 226 20.12 1.04 -8.48
N VAL A 227 21.24 1.60 -8.02
CA VAL A 227 21.25 2.87 -7.30
C VAL A 227 21.69 3.98 -8.23
N HIS A 228 20.87 5.02 -8.39
CA HIS A 228 21.23 6.22 -9.13
C HIS A 228 21.36 7.40 -8.17
N MET A 229 22.58 7.91 -8.05
CA MET A 229 22.87 9.13 -7.30
C MET A 229 22.76 10.33 -8.22
N THR A 230 22.22 11.43 -7.71
CA THR A 230 22.22 12.72 -8.41
C THR A 230 23.46 13.51 -8.00
N GLU A 231 24.35 13.82 -8.95
CA GLU A 231 25.45 14.76 -8.70
C GLU A 231 24.89 16.20 -8.64
N ASP A 232 25.29 16.92 -7.58
CA ASP A 232 25.19 18.36 -7.34
C ASP A 232 24.14 19.22 -8.08
N GLY A 233 23.20 19.78 -7.29
CA GLY A 233 22.81 21.18 -7.47
C GLY A 233 21.68 21.52 -8.45
N VAL A 234 20.91 20.54 -8.93
CA VAL A 234 19.62 20.84 -9.60
C VAL A 234 18.48 20.44 -8.67
N PRO A 235 17.67 21.38 -8.14
CA PRO A 235 16.47 21.00 -7.42
C PRO A 235 15.60 20.19 -8.38
N VAL A 236 15.23 18.97 -7.99
CA VAL A 236 14.11 18.27 -8.62
C VAL A 236 12.93 19.21 -8.45
N ALA A 237 12.55 19.89 -9.55
CA ALA A 237 11.34 20.67 -9.56
C ALA A 237 10.23 19.74 -9.09
N ALA A 238 9.63 20.08 -7.94
CA ALA A 238 8.44 19.39 -7.47
C ALA A 238 7.48 19.25 -8.66
N PRO A 239 6.82 18.08 -8.85
CA PRO A 239 5.79 17.98 -9.87
C PRO A 239 4.85 19.15 -9.64
N ALA A 240 4.71 20.01 -10.66
CA ALA A 240 3.98 21.27 -10.57
C ALA A 240 2.68 21.00 -9.83
N SER A 241 2.57 21.56 -8.62
CA SER A 241 1.35 21.51 -7.83
C SER A 241 0.25 22.01 -8.75
N LEU A 242 -0.72 21.14 -9.03
CA LEU A 242 -1.92 21.51 -9.76
C LEU A 242 -2.45 22.81 -9.15
N PRO A 243 -2.79 23.83 -9.96
CA PRO A 243 -3.36 25.04 -9.42
C PRO A 243 -4.60 24.66 -8.60
N GLY A 244 -4.64 25.14 -7.35
CA GLY A 244 -5.82 25.02 -6.52
C GLY A 244 -7.04 25.64 -7.24
N PRO A 245 -8.26 25.25 -6.85
CA PRO A 245 -9.50 25.57 -7.58
C PRO A 245 -9.81 27.07 -7.75
N ALA A 246 -9.03 27.96 -7.13
CA ALA A 246 -9.15 29.40 -7.28
C ALA A 246 -8.58 29.96 -8.60
N ALA A 247 -7.65 29.27 -9.27
CA ALA A 247 -7.01 29.80 -10.50
C ALA A 247 -7.70 29.37 -11.81
N ALA A 248 -8.75 28.53 -11.74
CA ALA A 248 -9.55 28.16 -12.92
C ALA A 248 -10.63 29.22 -13.26
N ALA A 249 -10.93 30.15 -12.35
CA ALA A 249 -11.99 31.15 -12.55
C ALA A 249 -11.56 32.37 -13.39
N GLU A 250 -10.26 32.65 -13.50
CA GLU A 250 -9.74 33.83 -14.22
C GLU A 250 -9.48 33.56 -15.71
N ALA A 251 -9.48 32.29 -16.14
CA ALA A 251 -9.19 31.90 -17.52
C ALA A 251 -10.41 31.92 -18.47
N PHE A 252 -11.61 32.28 -17.98
CA PHE A 252 -12.84 32.37 -18.79
C PHE A 252 -13.34 33.79 -19.06
N SER A 253 -12.62 34.84 -18.62
CA SER A 253 -13.05 36.23 -18.79
C SER A 253 -12.36 36.98 -19.94
N THR A 254 -11.54 36.32 -20.75
CA THR A 254 -10.83 36.94 -21.90
C THR A 254 -11.00 36.12 -23.18
N VAL A 255 -12.24 35.85 -23.55
CA VAL A 255 -12.60 35.69 -24.97
C VAL A 255 -13.45 36.89 -25.32
N GLY A 256 -12.79 37.89 -25.93
CA GLY A 256 -13.45 39.06 -26.49
C GLY A 256 -14.42 38.63 -27.58
N VAL A 257 -15.64 39.16 -27.47
CA VAL A 257 -16.59 39.23 -28.57
C VAL A 257 -16.01 40.25 -29.56
N GLU A 258 -15.56 39.78 -30.72
CA GLU A 258 -15.42 40.62 -31.91
C GLU A 258 -16.79 40.61 -32.60
N ASP A 259 -17.52 41.73 -32.47
CA ASP A 259 -18.72 42.02 -33.24
C ASP A 259 -18.32 42.59 -34.62
N ASP A 260 -18.82 41.98 -35.68
CA ASP A 260 -19.09 42.60 -36.99
C ASP A 260 -20.58 42.99 -37.05
#